data_AF-W9TBB2-F1
#
_entry.id   AF-W9TBB2-F1
#
_cell.length_a   1.000
_cell.length_b   1.000
_cell.length_c   1.000
_cell.angle_alpha   90.00
_cell.angle_beta   90.00
_cell.angle_gamma   90.00
#
_symmetry.space_group_name_H-M   'P 1'
#
loop_
_entity.id
_entity.type
_entity.pdbx_description
1 polymer ?
#
loop_
_entity_poly.entity_id
_entity_poly.type
_entity_poly.pdbx_seq_one_letter_code
_entity_poly.pdbx_strand_id
1 'polypeptide(L)'
;MTSHLAENLKLLCSHYRSIAEVCRKLAINRAQFNKYLGGQSRPTPFNLKRIGDFFGVEGYELEMPPEQFARLVGARHPEAQAGPRTIRC
;
A
#
# COMPACT_ATOMS: atom_id res chain seq x y z
N MET A 1 -16.68 8.17 10.14
CA MET A 1 -15.85 7.05 10.64
C MET A 1 -14.62 6.96 9.75
N THR A 2 -13.48 7.44 10.22
CA THR A 2 -12.23 7.54 9.48
C THR A 2 -11.64 6.15 9.25
N SER A 3 -11.64 5.67 8.01
CA SER A 3 -11.02 4.38 7.67
C SER A 3 -9.52 4.59 7.46
N HIS A 4 -8.73 4.45 8.52
CA HIS A 4 -7.25 4.60 8.49
C HIS A 4 -6.58 3.67 7.46
N LEU A 5 -7.17 2.49 7.24
CA LEU A 5 -6.77 1.54 6.21
C LEU A 5 -6.63 2.17 4.82
N ALA A 6 -7.57 3.04 4.44
CA ALA A 6 -7.58 3.66 3.12
C ALA A 6 -6.40 4.62 2.93
N GLU A 7 -6.06 5.37 3.98
CA GLU A 7 -4.88 6.26 3.97
C GLU A 7 -3.58 5.47 4.01
N ASN A 8 -3.51 4.41 4.81
CA ASN A 8 -2.34 3.52 4.89
C ASN A 8 -2.07 2.82 3.55
N LEU A 9 -3.10 2.34 2.86
CA LEU A 9 -2.99 1.79 1.52
C LEU A 9 -2.49 2.82 0.50
N LYS A 10 -2.97 4.07 0.59
CA LYS A 10 -2.47 5.17 -0.27
C LYS A 10 -1.01 5.47 0.03
N LEU A 11 -0.62 5.52 1.30
CA LEU A 11 0.76 5.69 1.74
C LEU A 11 1.66 4.62 1.15
N LEU A 12 1.30 3.35 1.31
CA LEU A 12 2.00 2.22 0.71
C LEU A 12 2.14 2.38 -0.80
N CYS A 13 1.04 2.67 -1.50
CA CYS A 13 1.07 2.85 -2.94
C CYS A 13 1.88 4.08 -3.40
N SER A 14 2.01 5.11 -2.57
CA SER A 14 2.80 6.31 -2.85
C SER A 14 4.30 5.99 -2.96
N HIS A 15 4.77 4.96 -2.27
CA HIS A 15 6.14 4.46 -2.39
C HIS A 15 6.40 3.73 -3.72
N TYR A 16 5.37 3.40 -4.51
CA TYR A 16 5.51 2.70 -5.79
C TYR A 16 5.29 3.64 -6.97
N ARG A 17 5.87 3.27 -8.11
CA ARG A 17 5.78 4.05 -9.37
C ARG A 17 4.34 4.23 -9.86
N SER A 18 3.44 3.29 -9.57
CA SER A 18 2.03 3.36 -9.97
C SER A 18 1.14 2.35 -9.27
N ILE A 19 -0.05 2.79 -8.85
CA ILE A 19 -1.11 1.92 -8.27
C ILE A 19 -1.49 0.79 -9.25
N ALA A 20 -1.51 1.08 -10.56
CA ALA A 20 -1.87 0.07 -11.56
C ALA A 20 -0.87 -1.10 -11.62
N GLU A 21 0.42 -0.85 -11.37
CA GLU A 21 1.44 -1.89 -11.32
C GLU A 21 1.26 -2.77 -10.09
N VAL A 22 0.95 -2.15 -8.95
CA VAL A 22 0.65 -2.85 -7.69
C VAL A 22 -0.61 -3.71 -7.82
N CYS A 23 -1.70 -3.19 -8.38
CA CYS A 23 -2.92 -3.98 -8.61
C CYS A 23 -2.68 -5.20 -9.51
N ARG A 24 -1.82 -5.06 -10.54
CA ARG A 24 -1.43 -6.18 -11.41
C ARG A 24 -0.65 -7.24 -10.66
N LYS A 25 0.32 -6.84 -9.83
CA LYS A 25 1.13 -7.76 -9.01
C LYS A 25 0.30 -8.45 -7.92
N LEU A 26 -0.65 -7.74 -7.30
CA LEU A 26 -1.58 -8.27 -6.30
C LEU A 26 -2.66 -9.18 -6.88
N ALA A 27 -2.84 -9.18 -8.21
CA ALA A 27 -3.94 -9.83 -8.91
C ALA A 27 -5.32 -9.44 -8.32
N ILE A 28 -5.49 -8.15 -7.97
CA ILE A 28 -6.74 -7.57 -7.46
C ILE A 28 -7.36 -6.68 -8.53
N ASN A 29 -8.68 -6.76 -8.67
CA ASN A 29 -9.40 -5.88 -9.60
C ASN A 29 -9.25 -4.42 -9.16
N ARG A 30 -8.80 -3.56 -10.08
CA ARG A 30 -8.55 -2.13 -9.84
C ARG A 30 -9.78 -1.41 -9.29
N ALA A 31 -11.00 -1.77 -9.72
CA ALA A 31 -12.23 -1.18 -9.20
C ALA A 31 -12.47 -1.54 -7.73
N GLN A 32 -12.16 -2.78 -7.34
CA GLN A 32 -12.25 -3.24 -5.95
C GLN A 32 -11.21 -2.53 -5.08
N PHE A 33 -9.97 -2.42 -5.58
CA PHE A 33 -8.91 -1.71 -4.88
C PHE A 33 -9.26 -0.23 -4.68
N ASN A 34 -9.87 0.41 -5.68
CA ASN A 34 -10.29 1.81 -5.57
C ASN A 34 -11.41 2.00 -4.52
N LYS A 35 -12.30 1.02 -4.36
CA LYS A 35 -13.27 1.01 -3.25
C LYS A 35 -12.58 0.95 -1.88
N TYR A 36 -11.48 0.19 -1.77
CA TYR A 36 -10.68 0.12 -0.54
C TYR A 36 -9.96 1.45 -0.26
N LEU A 37 -9.34 2.07 -1.28
CA LEU A 37 -8.71 3.39 -1.18
C LEU A 37 -9.70 4.52 -0.86
N GLY A 38 -10.96 4.35 -1.26
CA GLY A 38 -12.04 5.29 -0.94
C GLY A 38 -12.70 5.04 0.42
N GLY A 39 -12.32 3.99 1.15
CA GLY A 39 -12.99 3.59 2.39
C GLY A 39 -14.44 3.12 2.20
N GLN A 40 -14.85 2.84 0.95
CA GLN A 40 -16.20 2.40 0.60
C GLN A 40 -16.42 0.90 0.85
N SER A 41 -15.34 0.13 0.95
CA SER A 41 -15.39 -1.29 1.27
C SER A 41 -14.19 -1.69 2.10
N ARG A 42 -14.37 -2.69 2.97
CA ARG A 42 -13.26 -3.32 3.68
C ARG A 42 -12.76 -4.54 2.89
N PRO A 43 -11.45 -4.70 2.68
CA PRO A 43 -10.90 -5.93 2.12
C PRO A 43 -11.21 -7.11 3.03
N THR A 44 -11.49 -8.27 2.45
CA THR A 44 -11.60 -9.52 3.21
C THR A 44 -10.24 -9.93 3.78
N PRO A 45 -10.19 -10.72 4.87
CA PRO A 45 -8.93 -11.19 5.47
C PRO A 45 -7.99 -11.86 4.46
N PHE A 46 -8.53 -12.54 3.44
CA PHE A 46 -7.74 -13.10 2.34
C PHE A 46 -7.02 -12.03 1.49
N ASN A 47 -7.73 -10.97 1.11
CA ASN A 47 -7.15 -9.85 0.36
C ASN A 47 -6.18 -9.05 1.25
N LEU A 48 -6.52 -8.84 2.52
CA LEU A 48 -5.64 -8.22 3.50
C LEU A 48 -4.33 -8.98 3.64
N LYS A 49 -4.38 -10.32 3.76
CA LYS A 49 -3.18 -11.15 3.80
C LYS A 49 -2.36 -11.01 2.52
N ARG A 50 -2.97 -11.04 1.34
CA ARG A 50 -2.25 -10.85 0.07
C ARG A 50 -1.59 -9.48 -0.05
N ILE A 51 -2.32 -8.44 0.32
CA ILE A 51 -1.82 -7.06 0.34
C ILE A 51 -0.64 -6.99 1.30
N GLY A 52 -0.83 -7.48 2.52
CA GLY A 52 0.21 -7.52 3.53
C GLY A 52 1.45 -8.27 3.08
N ASP A 53 1.29 -9.48 2.54
CA ASP A 53 2.37 -10.32 2.01
C ASP A 53 3.17 -9.60 0.90
N PHE A 54 2.47 -8.88 0.01
CA PHE A 54 3.09 -8.08 -1.04
C PHE A 54 3.89 -6.88 -0.52
N PHE A 55 3.36 -6.19 0.49
CA PHE A 55 3.99 -4.98 1.06
C PHE A 55 4.91 -5.27 2.25
N GLY A 56 5.00 -6.52 2.72
CA GLY A 56 5.75 -6.89 3.91
C GLY A 56 5.14 -6.35 5.22
N VAL A 57 3.81 -6.23 5.28
CA VAL A 57 3.08 -5.77 6.47
C VAL A 57 1.95 -6.71 6.82
N GLU A 58 1.43 -6.64 8.04
CA GLU A 58 0.27 -7.42 8.46
C GLU A 58 -1.03 -6.62 8.41
N GLY A 59 -2.17 -7.34 8.44
CA GLY A 59 -3.49 -6.73 8.35
C GLY A 59 -3.77 -5.72 9.47
N TYR A 60 -3.31 -6.01 10.69
CA TYR A 60 -3.46 -5.08 11.83
C TYR A 60 -2.56 -3.85 11.68
N GLU A 61 -1.39 -3.96 11.03
CA GLU A 61 -0.52 -2.79 10.78
C GLU A 61 -1.22 -1.80 9.85
N LEU A 62 -1.97 -2.30 8.86
CA LEU A 62 -2.76 -1.47 7.95
C LEU A 62 -3.93 -0.76 8.64
N GLU A 63 -4.39 -1.24 9.80
CA GLU A 63 -5.46 -0.61 10.57
C GLU A 63 -4.94 0.41 11.61
N MET A 64 -3.62 0.53 11.76
CA MET A 64 -3.01 1.48 12.69
C MET A 64 -3.21 2.95 12.26
N PRO A 65 -3.03 3.90 13.19
CA PRO A 65 -3.02 5.32 12.86
C PRO A 65 -2.01 5.62 11.75
N PRO A 66 -2.37 6.43 10.74
CA PRO A 66 -1.51 6.69 9.59
C PRO A 66 -0.18 7.33 9.96
N GLU A 67 -0.17 8.11 11.03
CA GLU A 67 1.04 8.67 11.66
C GLU A 67 2.01 7.61 12.19
N GLN A 68 1.52 6.56 12.85
CA GLN A 68 2.36 5.44 13.32
C GLN A 68 2.78 4.57 12.15
N PHE A 69 1.86 4.27 11.25
CA PHE A 69 2.12 3.43 10.09
C PHE A 69 3.15 4.07 9.13
N ALA A 70 3.04 5.37 8.86
CA ALA A 70 4.00 6.10 8.03
C ALA A 70 5.43 6.05 8.59
N ARG A 71 5.59 6.14 9.92
CA ARG A 71 6.89 5.98 10.59
C ARG A 71 7.46 4.57 10.42
N LEU A 72 6.59 3.57 10.52
CA LEU A 72 6.95 2.16 10.44
C LEU A 72 7.36 1.76 9.00
N VAL A 73 6.56 2.15 8.01
CA VAL A 73 6.86 1.92 6.59
C VAL A 73 8.06 2.76 6.13
N GLY A 74 8.14 4.03 6.55
CA GLY A 74 9.26 4.91 6.21
C GLY A 74 10.61 4.40 6.73
N ALA A 75 10.62 3.71 7.87
CA ALA A 75 11.81 3.05 8.40
C ALA A 75 12.14 1.73 7.67
N ARG A 76 11.13 1.00 7.19
CA ARG A 76 11.29 -0.31 6.53
C ARG A 76 11.65 -0.23 5.04
N HIS A 77 11.21 0.80 4.31
CA HIS A 77 11.41 0.93 2.87
C HIS A 77 12.19 2.19 2.46
N PRO A 78 13.50 2.28 2.75
CA PRO A 78 14.35 3.35 2.22
C PRO A 78 14.59 3.26 0.70
N GLU A 79 14.29 2.11 0.08
CA GLU A 79 14.80 1.77 -1.27
C GLU A 79 13.84 2.06 -2.43
N ALA A 80 12.55 2.32 -2.18
CA ALA A 80 11.55 2.48 -3.25
C ALA A 80 11.65 3.83 -4.02
N GLN A 81 12.55 4.73 -3.60
CA GLN A 81 12.90 5.96 -4.33
C GLN A 81 14.14 5.83 -5.24
N ALA A 82 14.69 4.63 -5.44
CA ALA A 82 15.67 4.41 -6.49
C ALA A 82 14.99 4.31 -7.88
N GLY A 83 14.41 5.42 -8.34
CA GLY A 83 14.27 5.65 -9.77
C GLY A 83 15.63 5.48 -10.45
N PRO A 84 15.69 5.06 -11.73
CA PRO A 84 16.96 4.79 -12.38
C PRO A 84 17.83 6.05 -12.28
N ARG A 85 18.94 5.95 -11.52
CA ARG A 85 20.03 6.90 -11.63
C ARG A 85 20.44 6.83 -13.09
N THR A 86 20.03 7.83 -13.86
CA THR A 86 20.56 8.06 -15.20
C THR A 86 22.06 8.23 -15.03
N ILE A 87 22.81 7.16 -15.29
CA ILE A 87 24.23 7.26 -15.58
C ILE A 87 24.26 7.70 -17.02
N ARG A 88 24.18 9.02 -17.18
CA ARG A 88 24.49 9.70 -18.43
C ARG A 88 25.99 9.60 -18.62
N CYS A 89 26.42 8.75 -19.55
CA CYS A 89 27.73 8.76 -20.17
C CYS A 89 27.52 8.60 -21.67
#